data_AF-A0A9D0KKB5-F1
#
_entry.id   AF-A0A9D0KKB5-F1
#
_cell.length_a   1.000
_cell.length_b   1.000
_cell.length_c   1.000
_cell.angle_alpha   90.00
_cell.angle_beta   90.00
_cell.angle_gamma   90.00
#
_symmetry.space_group_name_H-M   'P 1'
#
loop_
_entity.id
_entity.type
_entity.pdbx_description
1 polymer ?
#
loop_
_entity_poly.entity_id
_entity_poly.type
_entity_poly.pdbx_seq_one_letter_code
_entity_poly.pdbx_strand_id
1 'polypeptide(L)'
;WAWNPDLDWDPAGKFLATVVHASNGSGNPEESPVFHLRLIDRDGVYSATLALEVGMWAAPRFSPHGDVLLFGRAVIPYQSATSRYHLFLMDRDGSNQRLVYGSGSDLGLELPEWHWSPDGESLAFVSNGDLILLSLNDGEVSALTNEGGVTRVIWCP
;
A
#
# COMPACT_ATOMS: atom_id res chain seq x y z
N TRP A 1 4.59 -20.86 6.64
CA TRP A 1 3.78 -20.02 5.74
C TRP A 1 4.75 -19.34 4.79
N ALA A 2 4.39 -19.15 3.51
CA ALA A 2 5.22 -18.43 2.56
C ALA A 2 4.62 -17.04 2.36
N TRP A 3 5.43 -16.00 2.48
CA TRP A 3 5.03 -14.65 2.10
C TRP A 3 4.98 -14.55 0.57
N ASN A 4 3.91 -13.98 0.03
CA ASN A 4 3.79 -13.64 -1.37
C ASN A 4 3.63 -12.12 -1.48
N PRO A 5 4.59 -11.39 -2.06
CA PRO A 5 4.48 -9.94 -2.19
C PRO A 5 3.36 -9.59 -3.15
N ASP A 6 2.59 -8.57 -2.80
CA ASP A 6 1.80 -7.84 -3.77
C ASP A 6 2.72 -7.11 -4.76
N LEU A 7 2.26 -7.03 -5.99
CA LEU A 7 2.90 -6.28 -7.06
C LEU A 7 1.83 -5.56 -7.88
N ASP A 8 2.22 -4.45 -8.51
CA ASP A 8 1.37 -3.74 -9.45
C ASP A 8 2.17 -3.12 -10.58
N TRP A 9 1.64 -3.21 -11.80
CA TRP A 9 2.24 -2.60 -12.98
C TRP A 9 1.73 -1.17 -13.13
N ASP A 10 2.61 -0.26 -13.54
CA ASP A 10 2.13 1.07 -13.95
C ASP A 10 1.21 0.93 -15.17
N PRO A 11 0.25 1.85 -15.38
CA PRO A 11 -0.70 1.74 -16.49
C PRO A 11 -0.06 1.65 -17.88
N ALA A 12 1.18 2.15 -18.02
CA ALA A 12 1.95 2.06 -19.25
C ALA A 12 2.70 0.72 -19.44
N GLY A 13 2.73 -0.16 -18.44
CA GLY A 13 3.40 -1.47 -18.47
C GLY A 13 4.92 -1.39 -18.55
N LYS A 14 5.52 -0.29 -18.10
CA LYS A 14 6.96 -0.04 -18.09
C LYS A 14 7.60 -0.35 -16.75
N PHE A 15 6.89 -0.13 -15.65
CA PHE A 15 7.42 -0.32 -14.31
C PHE A 15 6.50 -1.20 -13.47
N LEU A 16 7.11 -1.94 -12.57
CA LEU A 16 6.45 -2.72 -11.54
C LEU A 16 6.82 -2.15 -10.17
N ALA A 17 5.80 -1.87 -9.34
CA ALA A 17 5.98 -1.60 -7.92
C ALA A 17 5.79 -2.90 -7.13
N THR A 18 6.70 -3.21 -6.22
CA THR A 18 6.59 -4.39 -5.35
C THR A 18 7.35 -4.22 -4.04
N VAL A 19 7.05 -5.08 -3.09
CA VAL A 19 7.73 -5.14 -1.79
C VAL A 19 8.87 -6.16 -1.88
N VAL A 20 10.06 -5.77 -1.44
CA VAL A 20 11.22 -6.66 -1.34
C VAL A 20 11.64 -6.85 0.10
N HIS A 21 12.04 -8.08 0.43
CA HIS A 21 12.71 -8.39 1.68
C HIS A 21 14.13 -7.82 1.66
N ALA A 22 14.58 -7.26 2.78
CA ALA A 22 15.89 -6.65 2.91
C ALA A 22 16.55 -7.07 4.23
N SER A 23 17.88 -6.98 4.30
CA SER A 23 18.63 -7.25 5.52
C SER A 23 18.52 -6.10 6.51
N ASN A 24 18.47 -6.41 7.80
CA ASN A 24 18.62 -5.45 8.91
C ASN A 24 20.09 -5.27 9.33
N GLY A 25 21.04 -5.77 8.55
CA GLY A 25 22.49 -5.64 8.79
C GLY A 25 23.05 -6.58 9.85
N SER A 26 22.28 -7.50 10.42
CA SER A 26 22.76 -8.46 11.42
C SER A 26 21.99 -9.79 11.39
N GLY A 27 22.61 -10.88 11.84
CA GLY A 27 21.96 -12.19 11.91
C GLY A 27 21.73 -12.85 10.55
N ASN A 28 20.81 -13.83 10.51
CA ASN A 28 20.44 -14.53 9.29
C ASN A 28 19.58 -13.59 8.40
N PRO A 29 19.99 -13.27 7.16
CA PRO A 29 19.21 -12.43 6.27
C PRO A 29 17.77 -12.92 6.06
N GLU A 30 17.56 -14.25 6.05
CA GLU A 30 16.23 -14.86 5.87
C GLU A 30 15.26 -14.56 7.03
N GLU A 31 15.78 -14.24 8.22
CA GLU A 31 15.01 -13.89 9.41
C GLU A 31 14.78 -12.39 9.54
N SER A 32 15.28 -11.59 8.59
CA SER A 32 15.15 -10.14 8.70
C SER A 32 13.69 -9.71 8.63
N PRO A 33 13.20 -8.83 9.52
CA PRO A 33 11.83 -8.34 9.47
C PRO A 33 11.68 -7.11 8.56
N VAL A 34 12.71 -6.77 7.77
CA VAL A 34 12.78 -5.52 7.01
C VAL A 34 12.26 -5.72 5.60
N PHE A 35 11.35 -4.82 5.19
CA PHE A 35 10.75 -4.82 3.86
C PHE A 35 10.79 -3.41 3.27
N HIS A 36 11.13 -3.30 1.99
CA HIS A 36 11.23 -2.04 1.26
C HIS A 36 10.29 -2.04 0.07
N LEU A 37 9.74 -0.88 -0.27
CA LEU A 37 8.97 -0.69 -1.50
C LEU A 37 9.93 -0.30 -2.62
N ARG A 38 9.89 -1.05 -3.72
CA ARG A 38 10.73 -0.83 -4.89
C ARG A 38 9.91 -0.62 -6.16
N LEU A 39 10.50 0.17 -7.04
CA LEU A 39 10.14 0.29 -8.45
C LEU A 39 11.17 -0.45 -9.28
N ILE A 40 10.72 -1.27 -10.22
CA ILE A 40 11.57 -2.06 -11.10
C ILE A 40 11.07 -1.85 -12.53
N ASP A 41 11.99 -1.55 -13.45
CA ASP A 41 11.68 -1.48 -14.89
C ASP A 41 11.35 -2.87 -15.43
N ARG A 42 10.54 -2.95 -16.49
CA ARG A 42 10.04 -4.20 -17.09
C ARG A 42 11.16 -5.18 -17.43
N ASP A 43 12.29 -4.67 -17.90
CA ASP A 43 13.44 -5.48 -18.30
C ASP A 43 14.39 -5.78 -17.12
N GLY A 44 14.09 -5.24 -15.93
CA GLY A 44 14.87 -5.42 -14.70
C GLY A 44 16.20 -4.65 -14.67
N VAL A 45 16.48 -3.86 -15.71
CA VAL A 45 17.75 -3.13 -15.85
C VAL A 45 17.84 -1.98 -14.85
N TYR A 46 16.72 -1.31 -14.61
CA TYR A 46 16.63 -0.20 -13.66
C TYR A 46 15.75 -0.56 -12.48
N SER A 47 16.19 -0.18 -11.28
CA SER A 47 15.37 -0.25 -10.08
C SER A 47 15.68 0.90 -9.14
N ALA A 48 14.68 1.32 -8.36
CA ALA A 48 14.80 2.32 -7.34
C ALA A 48 14.05 1.88 -6.08
N THR A 49 14.58 2.23 -4.91
CA THR A 49 13.83 2.11 -3.66
C THR A 49 12.99 3.36 -3.48
N LEU A 50 11.66 3.19 -3.43
CA LEU A 50 10.73 4.31 -3.26
C LEU A 50 10.51 4.65 -1.78
N ALA A 51 10.43 3.62 -0.92
CA ALA A 51 10.26 3.80 0.51
C ALA A 51 10.94 2.67 1.30
N LEU A 52 11.56 3.03 2.42
CA LEU A 52 12.21 2.10 3.34
C LEU A 52 11.23 1.64 4.41
N GLU A 53 11.46 0.43 4.92
CA GLU A 53 10.75 -0.14 6.07
C GLU A 53 9.22 0.02 5.99
N VAL A 54 8.65 -0.36 4.84
CA VAL A 54 7.19 -0.26 4.58
C VAL A 54 6.41 -1.39 5.22
N GLY A 55 7.08 -2.51 5.53
CA GLY A 55 6.46 -3.71 6.03
C GLY A 55 6.01 -4.68 4.93
N MET A 56 5.77 -5.92 5.35
CA MET A 56 5.52 -7.07 4.48
C MET A 56 4.28 -6.94 3.58
N TRP A 57 3.22 -6.30 4.08
CA TRP A 57 1.90 -6.23 3.40
C TRP A 57 1.63 -4.87 2.76
N ALA A 58 2.65 -4.11 2.37
CA ALA A 58 2.47 -2.74 1.87
C ALA A 58 1.61 -2.60 0.59
N ALA A 59 1.29 -3.69 -0.13
CA ALA A 59 0.32 -3.76 -1.23
C ALA A 59 0.28 -2.53 -2.18
N PRO A 60 1.39 -2.20 -2.86
CA PRO A 60 1.44 -1.01 -3.71
C PRO A 60 0.44 -1.08 -4.87
N ARG A 61 -0.22 0.04 -5.17
CA ARG A 61 -1.17 0.20 -6.29
C ARG A 61 -1.02 1.55 -6.98
N PHE A 62 -0.65 1.56 -8.25
CA PHE A 62 -0.65 2.78 -9.05
C PHE A 62 -2.07 3.31 -9.21
N SER A 63 -2.17 4.64 -9.23
CA SER A 63 -3.40 5.31 -9.68
C SER A 63 -3.71 4.96 -11.13
N PRO A 64 -4.99 5.06 -11.56
CA PRO A 64 -5.39 4.80 -12.94
C PRO A 64 -4.61 5.63 -13.99
N HIS A 65 -4.22 6.85 -13.63
CA HIS A 65 -3.42 7.74 -14.49
C HIS A 65 -1.91 7.51 -14.37
N GLY A 66 -1.47 6.76 -13.36
CA GLY A 66 -0.08 6.34 -13.17
C GLY A 66 0.88 7.42 -12.65
N ASP A 67 0.36 8.56 -12.20
CA ASP A 67 1.13 9.69 -11.68
C ASP A 67 1.49 9.51 -10.20
N VAL A 68 0.61 8.88 -9.43
CA VAL A 68 0.82 8.56 -8.01
C VAL A 68 0.72 7.07 -7.70
N LEU A 69 1.34 6.67 -6.59
CA LEU A 69 1.36 5.32 -6.04
C LEU A 69 0.79 5.32 -4.61
N LEU A 70 -0.22 4.49 -4.38
CA LEU A 70 -0.73 4.17 -3.06
C LEU A 70 0.01 2.98 -2.48
N PHE A 71 0.35 3.05 -1.20
CA PHE A 71 0.94 1.93 -0.48
C PHE A 71 0.62 2.00 1.01
N GLY A 72 0.69 0.84 1.66
CA GLY A 72 0.61 0.69 3.10
C GLY A 72 1.97 0.86 3.72
N ARG A 73 1.99 1.50 4.89
CA ARG A 73 3.16 1.49 5.75
C ARG A 73 2.79 0.91 7.09
N ALA A 74 3.44 -0.18 7.47
CA ALA A 74 3.29 -0.79 8.78
C ALA A 74 3.59 0.24 9.87
N VAL A 75 2.73 0.31 10.89
CA VAL A 75 2.94 1.17 12.06
C VAL A 75 4.20 0.75 12.81
N ILE A 76 4.45 -0.56 12.86
CA ILE A 76 5.65 -1.17 13.43
C ILE A 76 6.30 -2.05 12.34
N PRO A 77 7.20 -1.51 11.50
CA PRO A 77 7.77 -2.24 10.37
C PRO A 77 8.44 -3.56 10.72
N TYR A 78 9.14 -3.60 11.87
CA TYR A 78 9.84 -4.80 12.37
C TYR A 78 8.89 -5.89 12.90
N GLN A 79 7.60 -5.61 13.01
CA GLN A 79 6.54 -6.56 13.37
C GLN A 79 5.43 -6.55 12.30
N SER A 80 5.80 -6.27 11.05
CA SER A 80 4.86 -6.03 9.95
C SER A 80 3.93 -7.20 9.62
N ALA A 81 4.22 -8.41 10.11
CA ALA A 81 3.33 -9.56 10.00
C ALA A 81 2.01 -9.41 10.78
N THR A 82 2.04 -8.68 11.90
CA THR A 82 0.87 -8.47 12.78
C THR A 82 0.61 -6.99 13.03
N SER A 83 1.37 -6.10 12.39
CA SER A 83 1.19 -4.66 12.52
C SER A 83 0.03 -4.19 11.65
N ARG A 84 -0.65 -3.13 12.10
CA ARG A 84 -1.58 -2.39 11.24
C ARG A 84 -0.81 -1.53 10.24
N TYR A 85 -1.51 -1.09 9.19
CA TYR A 85 -0.96 -0.32 8.10
C TYR A 85 -1.68 1.01 7.95
N HIS A 86 -0.90 2.08 7.90
CA HIS A 86 -1.36 3.39 7.47
C HIS A 86 -1.29 3.50 5.96
N LEU A 87 -2.17 4.30 5.35
CA LEU A 87 -2.17 4.51 3.90
C LEU A 87 -1.37 5.74 3.54
N PHE A 88 -0.46 5.58 2.59
CA PHE A 88 0.37 6.65 2.07
C PHE A 88 0.22 6.78 0.57
N LEU A 89 0.20 8.02 0.10
CA LEU A 89 0.39 8.37 -1.31
C LEU A 89 1.78 8.94 -1.51
N MET A 90 2.32 8.71 -2.69
CA MET A 90 3.52 9.37 -3.18
C MET A 90 3.47 9.52 -4.69
N ASP A 91 4.28 10.42 -5.23
CA ASP A 91 4.47 10.55 -6.66
C ASP A 91 5.21 9.31 -7.18
N ARG A 92 5.07 9.00 -8.47
CA ARG A 92 5.65 7.80 -9.09
C ARG A 92 7.17 7.67 -8.88
N ASP A 93 7.88 8.77 -8.70
CA ASP A 93 9.33 8.80 -8.47
C ASP A 93 9.72 8.58 -6.99
N GLY A 94 8.74 8.44 -6.10
CA GLY A 94 8.91 8.24 -4.65
C GLY A 94 8.91 9.52 -3.83
N SER A 95 8.78 10.69 -4.47
CA SER A 95 8.70 11.98 -3.79
C SER A 95 7.28 12.26 -3.26
N ASN A 96 7.12 13.34 -2.50
CA ASN A 96 5.82 13.82 -1.99
C ASN A 96 5.01 12.78 -1.20
N GLN A 97 5.71 11.94 -0.42
CA GLN A 97 5.08 10.97 0.48
C GLN A 97 4.19 11.67 1.52
N ARG A 98 2.92 11.29 1.57
CA ARG A 98 1.93 11.85 2.51
C ARG A 98 1.00 10.78 3.04
N LEU A 99 0.66 10.89 4.32
CA LEU A 99 -0.33 10.06 4.98
C LEU A 99 -1.73 10.47 4.51
N VAL A 100 -2.56 9.51 4.11
CA VAL A 100 -3.94 9.75 3.67
C VAL A 100 -4.99 9.05 4.54
N TYR A 101 -4.60 8.02 5.30
CA TYR A 101 -5.49 7.34 6.25
C TYR A 101 -4.71 6.61 7.36
N GLY A 102 -5.29 6.50 8.56
CA GLY A 102 -4.67 5.89 9.74
C GLY A 102 -4.02 6.90 10.69
N SER A 103 -4.55 8.12 10.80
CA SER A 103 -4.09 9.10 11.80
C SER A 103 -5.07 9.21 12.97
N GLY A 104 -4.59 9.70 14.12
CA GLY A 104 -5.46 10.05 15.25
C GLY A 104 -5.97 8.82 16.00
N SER A 105 -7.30 8.68 16.10
CA SER A 105 -7.93 7.54 16.78
C SER A 105 -7.99 6.26 15.92
N ASP A 106 -7.68 6.36 14.63
CA ASP A 106 -7.59 5.23 13.73
C ASP A 106 -6.19 4.59 13.84
N LEU A 107 -6.13 3.29 14.11
CA LEU A 107 -4.88 2.54 14.24
C LEU A 107 -4.35 2.02 12.89
N GLY A 108 -5.06 2.28 11.79
CA GLY A 108 -4.79 1.75 10.46
C GLY A 108 -5.47 0.42 10.16
N LEU A 109 -5.23 -0.07 8.95
CA LEU A 109 -5.83 -1.29 8.41
C LEU A 109 -5.10 -2.54 8.91
N GLU A 110 -5.84 -3.64 9.13
CA GLU A 110 -5.24 -4.93 9.53
C GLU A 110 -4.47 -5.57 8.37
N LEU A 111 -5.08 -5.60 7.19
CA LEU A 111 -4.44 -5.97 5.93
C LEU A 111 -4.88 -5.00 4.83
N PRO A 112 -3.92 -4.40 4.13
CA PRO A 112 -4.15 -3.65 2.90
C PRO A 112 -4.93 -4.35 1.79
N GLU A 113 -6.23 -4.13 1.69
CA GLU A 113 -6.97 -4.31 0.43
C GLU A 113 -7.67 -3.00 0.07
N TRP A 114 -7.16 -2.32 -0.97
CA TRP A 114 -7.70 -1.07 -1.48
C TRP A 114 -7.78 -1.06 -2.99
N HIS A 115 -8.74 -0.29 -3.50
CA HIS A 115 -8.93 -0.05 -4.92
C HIS A 115 -9.16 1.43 -5.19
N TRP A 116 -8.54 1.92 -6.24
CA TRP A 116 -8.80 3.24 -6.81
C TRP A 116 -10.17 3.28 -7.49
N SER A 117 -10.85 4.41 -7.38
CA SER A 117 -11.91 4.77 -8.32
C SER A 117 -11.35 4.92 -9.74
N PRO A 118 -12.13 4.67 -10.80
CA PRO A 118 -11.67 4.77 -12.19
C PRO A 118 -11.15 6.16 -12.57
N ASP A 119 -11.70 7.20 -11.95
CA ASP A 119 -11.24 8.58 -12.12
C ASP A 119 -9.95 8.90 -11.33
N GLY A 120 -9.56 8.05 -10.37
CA GLY A 120 -8.39 8.24 -9.52
C GLY A 120 -8.60 9.23 -8.37
N GLU A 121 -9.82 9.70 -8.12
CA GLU A 121 -10.10 10.72 -7.09
C GLU A 121 -10.47 10.14 -5.73
N SER A 122 -10.73 8.84 -5.65
CA SER A 122 -11.15 8.17 -4.42
C SER A 122 -10.51 6.81 -4.25
N LEU A 123 -10.49 6.34 -3.00
CA LEU A 123 -10.04 5.03 -2.59
C LEU A 123 -11.16 4.30 -1.85
N ALA A 124 -11.45 3.07 -2.25
CA ALA A 124 -12.28 2.17 -1.47
C ALA A 124 -11.43 1.09 -0.81
N PHE A 125 -11.68 0.82 0.47
CA PHE A 125 -10.98 -0.20 1.24
C PHE A 125 -11.86 -0.74 2.37
N VAL A 126 -11.44 -1.85 2.96
CA VAL A 126 -12.15 -2.43 4.11
C VAL A 126 -11.47 -2.01 5.40
N SER A 127 -12.24 -1.46 6.35
CA SER A 127 -11.78 -1.15 7.70
C SER A 127 -12.78 -1.65 8.71
N ASN A 128 -12.32 -2.45 9.69
CA ASN A 128 -13.16 -3.05 10.73
C ASN A 128 -14.41 -3.80 10.19
N GLY A 129 -14.31 -4.42 9.01
CA GLY A 129 -15.41 -5.14 8.39
C GLY A 129 -16.40 -4.27 7.62
N ASP A 130 -16.13 -2.97 7.48
CA ASP A 130 -16.97 -2.05 6.71
C ASP A 130 -16.25 -1.53 5.47
N LEU A 131 -17.03 -1.29 4.41
CA LEU A 131 -16.54 -0.64 3.20
C LEU A 131 -16.41 0.86 3.46
N ILE A 132 -15.19 1.36 3.35
CA ILE A 132 -14.85 2.77 3.51
C ILE A 132 -14.51 3.37 2.16
N LEU A 133 -15.00 4.59 1.93
CA LEU A 133 -14.65 5.44 0.80
C LEU A 133 -13.91 6.68 1.31
N LEU A 134 -12.69 6.88 0.82
CA LEU A 134 -11.86 8.06 1.06
C LEU A 134 -11.78 8.91 -0.20
N SER A 135 -12.20 10.16 -0.11
CA SER A 135 -11.99 11.17 -1.14
C SER A 135 -10.59 11.78 -1.01
N LEU A 136 -9.83 11.82 -2.11
CA LEU A 136 -8.49 12.38 -2.12
C LEU A 136 -8.48 13.90 -2.37
N ASN A 137 -9.60 14.46 -2.79
CA ASN A 137 -9.74 15.89 -3.08
C ASN A 137 -9.79 16.72 -1.79
N ASP A 138 -10.50 16.24 -0.78
CA ASP A 138 -10.75 16.93 0.49
C ASP A 138 -10.38 16.10 1.72
N GLY A 139 -10.02 14.83 1.56
CA GLY A 139 -9.69 13.93 2.66
C GLY A 139 -10.91 13.40 3.41
N GLU A 140 -12.12 13.56 2.87
CA GLU A 140 -13.34 13.03 3.50
C GLU A 140 -13.32 11.51 3.52
N VAL A 141 -13.65 10.93 4.69
CA VAL A 141 -13.77 9.49 4.90
C VAL A 141 -15.22 9.17 5.25
N SER A 142 -15.85 8.29 4.48
CA SER A 142 -17.22 7.84 4.70
C SER A 142 -17.33 6.32 4.70
N ALA A 143 -18.15 5.79 5.60
CA ALA A 143 -18.51 4.37 5.61
C ALA A 143 -19.73 4.15 4.70
N LEU A 144 -19.60 3.26 3.73
CA LEU A 144 -20.68 2.86 2.82
C LEU A 144 -21.52 1.70 3.40
N THR A 145 -20.96 0.96 4.36
CA THR A 145 -21.64 -0.09 5.13
C THR A 145 -21.41 0.13 6.62
N ASN A 146 -22.19 -0.56 7.47
CA ASN A 146 -22.07 -0.48 8.93
C ASN A 146 -22.43 -1.80 9.64
N GLU A 147 -22.35 -2.92 8.92
CA GLU A 147 -22.72 -4.24 9.42
C GLU A 147 -21.50 -5.11 9.79
N GLY A 148 -20.28 -4.67 9.44
CA GLY A 148 -19.04 -5.38 9.81
C GLY A 148 -18.78 -6.69 9.05
N GLY A 149 -19.54 -6.98 7.99
CA GLY A 149 -19.45 -8.23 7.23
C GLY A 149 -18.63 -8.17 5.94
N VAL A 150 -18.10 -7.00 5.57
CA VAL A 150 -17.33 -6.80 4.35
C VAL A 150 -15.90 -7.30 4.56
N THR A 151 -15.46 -8.20 3.68
CA THR A 151 -14.12 -8.80 3.74
C THR A 151 -13.26 -8.49 2.52
N ARG A 152 -13.87 -7.96 1.46
CA ARG A 152 -13.19 -7.63 0.21
C ARG A 152 -13.89 -6.48 -0.49
N VAL A 153 -13.09 -5.66 -1.16
CA VAL A 153 -13.55 -4.61 -2.06
C VAL A 153 -13.02 -4.86 -3.46
N ILE A 154 -13.81 -4.53 -4.48
CA ILE A 154 -13.36 -4.40 -5.86
C ILE A 154 -14.00 -3.15 -6.45
N TRP A 155 -13.26 -2.41 -7.26
CA TRP A 155 -13.84 -1.33 -8.06
C TRP A 155 -13.89 -1.76 -9.52
N CYS A 156 -15.08 -1.75 -10.12
CA CYS A 156 -15.30 -2.08 -11.53
C CYS A 156 -15.77 -0.81 -12.28
N PRO A 157 -15.32 -0.58 -13.53
CA PRO A 157 -15.92 0.39 -14.44
C PRO A 157 -17.37 0.04 -14.80
#